data_AF-A0A961TMH5-F1
#
_entry.id   AF-A0A961TMH5-F1
#
_cell.length_a   1.000
_cell.length_b   1.000
_cell.length_c   1.000
_cell.angle_alpha   90.00
_cell.angle_beta   90.00
_cell.angle_gamma   90.00
#
_symmetry.space_group_name_H-M   'P 1'
#
loop_
_entity.id
_entity.type
_entity.pdbx_description
1 polymer ?
#
loop_
_entity_poly.entity_id
_entity_poly.type
_entity_poly.pdbx_seq_one_letter_code
_entity_poly.pdbx_strand_id
1 'polypeptide(L)'
;MTDYVIRASLHDEANEGWVWVEDFPSRSLIRIINQTNDRSVVCQTRKFDKNFLDRYNAEGAGRIEINELKQNTIVMSGWYRDALGGFGTTDKDNETGKVSLNLCPLRRWKPWYQMRAASHHPDIVVRLGTRLGALGVWLGLLGSGLGFLSLFQPQGCARLVVAAIVGLLVIIVGAVLIAGCRGANTSPEEQHG
;
A
#
# COMPACT_ATOMS: atom_id res chain seq x y z
N MET A 1 5.23 -19.81 6.81
CA MET A 1 6.40 -19.05 6.36
C MET A 1 6.67 -19.51 4.95
N THR A 2 6.64 -18.60 3.98
CA THR A 2 6.79 -18.95 2.57
C THR A 2 7.91 -18.10 2.02
N ASP A 3 8.91 -18.77 1.48
CA ASP A 3 10.05 -18.12 0.87
C ASP A 3 9.74 -17.80 -0.58
N TYR A 4 9.92 -16.53 -0.95
CA TYR A 4 9.64 -16.04 -2.29
C TYR A 4 10.93 -15.71 -3.05
N VAL A 5 10.90 -16.00 -4.34
CA VAL A 5 11.86 -15.50 -5.33
C VAL A 5 11.41 -14.09 -5.73
N ILE A 6 12.26 -13.11 -5.46
CA ILE A 6 11.97 -11.70 -5.71
C ILE A 6 12.50 -11.32 -7.09
N ARG A 7 11.60 -10.86 -7.96
CA ARG A 7 11.91 -10.39 -9.31
C ARG A 7 11.63 -8.89 -9.41
N ALA A 8 12.43 -8.17 -10.21
CA ALA A 8 12.23 -6.74 -10.44
C ALA A 8 11.10 -6.49 -11.44
N SER A 9 10.24 -5.52 -11.18
CA SER A 9 9.23 -5.09 -12.16
C SER A 9 9.85 -4.57 -13.46
N LEU A 10 9.04 -4.53 -14.51
CA LEU A 10 9.37 -3.80 -15.73
C LEU A 10 9.58 -2.31 -15.41
N HIS A 11 10.40 -1.62 -16.21
CA HIS A 11 10.65 -0.18 -16.05
C HIS A 11 9.34 0.62 -16.14
N ASP A 12 8.52 0.32 -17.15
CA ASP A 12 7.21 0.94 -17.36
C ASP A 12 6.26 0.75 -16.17
N GLU A 13 6.48 -0.27 -15.34
CA GLU A 13 5.67 -0.62 -14.18
C GLU A 13 6.30 -0.22 -12.84
N ALA A 14 7.45 0.45 -12.85
CA ALA A 14 8.16 0.82 -11.62
C ALA A 14 7.31 1.70 -10.69
N ASN A 15 6.41 2.51 -11.28
CA ASN A 15 5.52 3.42 -10.57
C ASN A 15 4.09 2.87 -10.40
N GLU A 16 3.84 1.61 -10.76
CA GLU A 16 2.51 1.02 -10.68
C GLU A 16 2.21 0.44 -9.28
N GLY A 17 0.97 0.62 -8.81
CA GLY A 17 0.52 0.24 -7.47
C GLY A 17 0.22 -1.24 -7.26
N TRP A 18 0.83 -2.13 -8.04
CA TRP A 18 0.59 -3.57 -7.97
C TRP A 18 1.86 -4.42 -8.00
N VAL A 19 1.71 -5.66 -7.56
CA VAL A 19 2.74 -6.71 -7.66
C VAL A 19 2.21 -7.90 -8.46
N TRP A 20 3.07 -8.60 -9.16
CA TRP A 20 2.70 -9.83 -9.87
C TRP A 20 2.90 -11.04 -8.98
N VAL A 21 1.86 -11.85 -8.80
CA VAL A 21 1.87 -13.06 -7.98
C VAL A 21 0.76 -14.01 -8.46
N GLU A 22 1.03 -15.32 -8.45
CA GLU A 22 0.11 -16.35 -8.96
C GLU A 22 -0.98 -16.73 -7.95
N ASP A 23 -0.68 -16.66 -6.65
CA ASP A 23 -1.53 -17.15 -5.54
C ASP A 23 -2.83 -16.37 -5.33
N PHE A 24 -2.99 -15.22 -5.99
CA PHE A 24 -4.11 -14.31 -5.77
C PHE A 24 -4.82 -13.95 -7.08
N PRO A 25 -6.16 -13.76 -7.06
CA PRO A 25 -6.86 -13.21 -8.22
C PRO A 25 -6.30 -11.82 -8.57
N SER A 26 -6.32 -11.48 -9.86
CA SER A 26 -5.93 -10.14 -10.31
C SER A 26 -6.82 -9.06 -9.67
N ARG A 27 -6.23 -7.90 -9.38
CA ARG A 27 -6.83 -6.73 -8.71
C ARG A 27 -7.31 -7.01 -7.27
N SER A 28 -6.75 -8.01 -6.60
CA SER A 28 -7.03 -8.25 -5.18
C SER A 28 -6.14 -7.38 -4.29
N LEU A 29 -6.66 -6.92 -3.16
CA LEU A 29 -5.85 -6.25 -2.16
C LEU A 29 -5.17 -7.28 -1.25
N ILE A 30 -3.87 -7.14 -1.09
CA ILE A 30 -3.07 -7.96 -0.20
C ILE A 30 -2.23 -7.09 0.73
N ARG A 31 -1.88 -7.64 1.89
CA ARG A 31 -0.80 -7.15 2.74
C ARG A 31 0.41 -8.05 2.53
N ILE A 32 1.54 -7.46 2.15
CA ILE A 32 2.83 -8.14 2.09
C ILE A 32 3.56 -7.80 3.38
N ILE A 33 4.01 -8.80 4.12
CA ILE A 33 4.77 -8.62 5.36
C ILE A 33 6.12 -9.30 5.19
N ASN A 34 7.20 -8.56 5.37
CA ASN A 34 8.52 -9.14 5.50
C ASN A 34 8.66 -9.73 6.91
N GLN A 35 8.85 -11.04 7.00
CA GLN A 35 8.91 -11.76 8.28
C GLN A 35 10.20 -11.52 9.05
N THR A 36 11.24 -10.96 8.42
CA THR A 36 12.53 -10.68 9.08
C THR A 36 12.49 -9.40 9.91
N ASN A 37 11.67 -8.41 9.53
CA ASN A 37 11.66 -7.08 10.15
C ASN A 37 10.25 -6.53 10.44
N ASP A 38 9.21 -7.35 10.26
CA ASP A 38 7.79 -7.03 10.41
C ASP A 38 7.27 -5.84 9.59
N ARG A 39 8.06 -5.35 8.62
CA ARG A 39 7.62 -4.29 7.72
C ARG A 39 6.55 -4.81 6.79
N SER A 40 5.59 -3.94 6.47
CA SER A 40 4.50 -4.34 5.61
C SER A 40 4.04 -3.24 4.66
N VAL A 41 3.61 -3.68 3.49
CA VAL A 41 2.97 -2.86 2.47
C VAL A 41 1.61 -3.42 2.13
N VAL A 42 0.75 -2.57 1.59
CA VAL A 42 -0.59 -2.94 1.13
C VAL A 42 -0.64 -2.51 -0.32
N CYS A 43 -0.97 -3.44 -1.22
CA CYS A 43 -0.97 -3.18 -2.65
C CYS A 43 -1.99 -4.07 -3.34
N GLN A 44 -2.20 -3.81 -4.63
CA GLN A 44 -2.99 -4.68 -5.47
C GLN A 44 -2.13 -5.81 -6.05
N THR A 45 -2.75 -6.94 -6.35
CA THR A 45 -2.10 -8.03 -7.09
C THR A 45 -2.47 -7.96 -8.56
N ARG A 46 -1.57 -8.43 -9.41
CA ARG A 46 -1.87 -8.90 -10.75
C ARG A 46 -1.45 -10.34 -10.86
N LYS A 47 -2.27 -11.11 -11.56
CA LYS A 47 -1.94 -12.48 -11.90
C LYS A 47 -1.04 -12.48 -13.12
N PHE A 48 -0.03 -13.34 -13.16
CA PHE A 48 0.81 -13.49 -14.34
C PHE A 48 -0.06 -13.86 -15.54
N ASP A 49 0.15 -13.14 -16.64
CA ASP A 49 -0.48 -13.44 -17.92
C ASP A 49 0.60 -13.63 -18.99
N LYS A 50 0.19 -14.21 -20.11
CA LYS A 50 1.11 -14.53 -21.20
C LYS A 50 1.81 -13.29 -21.76
N ASN A 51 1.10 -12.17 -21.90
CA ASN A 51 1.67 -10.94 -22.47
C ASN A 51 2.75 -10.36 -21.55
N PHE A 52 2.47 -10.32 -20.25
CA PHE A 52 3.45 -9.92 -19.26
C PHE A 52 4.70 -10.81 -19.32
N LEU A 53 4.53 -12.14 -19.33
CA LEU A 53 5.66 -13.06 -19.41
C LEU A 53 6.47 -12.90 -20.70
N ASP A 54 5.80 -12.78 -21.85
CA ASP A 54 6.44 -12.56 -23.15
C ASP A 54 7.27 -11.27 -23.16
N ARG A 55 6.73 -10.17 -22.60
CA ARG A 55 7.46 -8.89 -22.46
C ARG A 55 8.58 -8.97 -21.43
N TYR A 56 8.35 -9.67 -20.33
CA TYR A 56 9.29 -9.78 -19.22
C TYR A 56 10.52 -10.58 -19.62
N ASN A 57 10.30 -11.74 -20.26
CA ASN A 57 11.30 -12.69 -20.75
C ASN A 57 11.80 -12.38 -22.17
N ALA A 58 11.52 -11.19 -22.70
CA ALA A 58 11.99 -10.81 -24.02
C ALA A 58 13.53 -10.88 -24.11
N GLU A 59 14.04 -11.39 -25.24
CA GLU A 59 15.48 -11.52 -25.46
C GLU A 59 16.20 -10.18 -25.32
N GLY A 60 17.34 -10.16 -24.63
CA GLY A 60 18.12 -8.95 -24.41
C GLY A 60 17.56 -8.00 -23.34
N ALA A 61 16.49 -8.37 -22.61
CA ALA A 61 15.91 -7.53 -21.58
C ALA A 61 16.79 -7.34 -20.32
N GLY A 62 17.88 -8.10 -20.18
CA GLY A 62 18.79 -8.04 -19.02
C GLY A 62 18.16 -8.47 -17.69
N ARG A 63 16.98 -9.11 -17.74
CA ARG A 63 16.24 -9.61 -16.57
C ARG A 63 16.44 -11.12 -16.43
N ILE A 64 16.30 -11.61 -15.20
CA ILE A 64 16.29 -13.05 -14.95
C ILE A 64 14.91 -13.59 -15.34
N GLU A 65 14.89 -14.51 -16.30
CA GLU A 65 13.67 -15.11 -16.85
C GLU A 65 12.81 -15.80 -15.78
N ILE A 66 11.51 -15.75 -16.01
CA ILE A 66 10.50 -16.46 -15.23
C ILE A 66 10.09 -17.68 -16.06
N ASN A 67 10.78 -18.80 -15.84
CA ASN A 67 10.60 -20.04 -16.61
C ASN A 67 9.46 -20.92 -16.07
N GLU A 68 9.25 -20.94 -14.76
CA GLU A 68 8.17 -21.70 -14.13
C GLU A 68 7.42 -20.86 -13.10
N LEU A 69 6.13 -20.59 -13.37
CA LEU A 69 5.18 -20.00 -12.41
C LEU A 69 4.95 -20.88 -11.16
N LYS A 70 5.54 -22.08 -11.11
CA LYS A 70 5.41 -23.02 -9.99
C LYS A 70 6.20 -22.60 -8.75
N GLN A 71 7.17 -21.70 -8.92
CA GLN A 71 7.93 -21.16 -7.79
C GLN A 71 7.17 -20.00 -7.18
N ASN A 72 7.21 -19.86 -5.84
CA ASN A 72 6.70 -18.72 -5.07
C ASN A 72 7.38 -17.41 -5.57
N THR A 73 6.96 -16.92 -6.72
CA THR A 73 7.61 -15.84 -7.44
C THR A 73 6.76 -14.61 -7.30
N ILE A 74 7.40 -13.51 -6.92
CA ILE A 74 6.75 -12.22 -6.84
C ILE A 74 7.58 -11.21 -7.64
N VAL A 75 6.91 -10.51 -8.54
CA VAL A 75 7.51 -9.37 -9.24
C VAL A 75 7.01 -8.10 -8.58
N MET A 76 7.94 -7.28 -8.09
CA MET A 76 7.61 -6.00 -7.44
C MET A 76 8.63 -4.91 -7.80
N SER A 77 8.19 -3.65 -7.73
CA SER A 77 9.05 -2.49 -7.98
C SER A 77 10.11 -2.30 -6.89
N GLY A 78 11.14 -1.51 -7.20
CA GLY A 78 12.20 -1.16 -6.24
C GLY A 78 11.63 -0.52 -4.98
N TRP A 79 10.69 0.41 -5.14
CA TRP A 79 10.04 1.08 -4.01
C TRP A 79 9.39 0.11 -3.01
N TYR A 80 8.71 -0.94 -3.49
CA TYR A 80 8.11 -1.92 -2.59
C TYR A 80 9.16 -2.73 -1.82
N ARG A 81 10.29 -3.07 -2.45
CA ARG A 81 11.41 -3.77 -1.77
C ARG A 81 12.02 -2.89 -0.70
N ASP A 82 12.23 -1.61 -0.99
CA ASP A 82 12.76 -0.64 -0.02
C ASP A 82 11.81 -0.44 1.16
N ALA A 83 10.51 -0.30 0.87
CA ALA A 83 9.46 -0.21 1.89
C ALA A 83 9.35 -1.49 2.76
N LEU A 84 9.71 -2.65 2.23
CA LEU A 84 9.76 -3.92 2.95
C LEU A 84 11.10 -4.18 3.65
N GLY A 85 12.07 -3.27 3.59
CA GLY A 85 13.35 -3.40 4.30
C GLY A 85 14.61 -3.27 3.45
N GLY A 86 14.51 -2.97 2.16
CA GLY A 86 15.68 -2.70 1.32
C GLY A 86 16.43 -3.97 0.91
N PHE A 87 15.74 -4.94 0.31
CA PHE A 87 16.37 -6.13 -0.25
C PHE A 87 16.45 -6.08 -1.79
N GLY A 88 17.49 -6.69 -2.34
CA GLY A 88 17.69 -6.83 -3.78
C GLY A 88 16.75 -7.85 -4.43
N THR A 89 16.92 -8.03 -5.74
CA THR A 89 16.31 -9.17 -6.44
C THR A 89 17.03 -10.46 -6.09
N THR A 90 16.29 -11.57 -6.08
CA THR A 90 16.88 -12.92 -5.98
C THR A 90 17.54 -13.26 -7.32
N ASP A 91 18.80 -13.71 -7.28
CA ASP A 91 19.55 -14.13 -8.46
C ASP A 91 18.98 -15.42 -9.10
N LYS A 92 19.66 -15.94 -10.14
CA LYS A 92 19.21 -17.11 -10.89
C LYS A 92 18.97 -18.31 -9.94
N ASP A 93 17.79 -18.89 -10.07
CA ASP A 93 17.38 -20.22 -9.60
C ASP A 93 17.88 -20.70 -8.22
N ASN A 94 17.59 -19.92 -7.18
CA ASN A 94 17.76 -20.30 -5.77
C ASN A 94 19.19 -20.26 -5.19
N GLU A 95 20.16 -19.67 -5.89
CA GLU A 95 21.55 -19.63 -5.38
C GLU A 95 21.76 -18.60 -4.27
N THR A 96 20.96 -17.53 -4.21
CA THR A 96 21.03 -16.49 -3.16
C THR A 96 19.70 -15.78 -2.96
N GLY A 97 19.36 -15.44 -1.71
CA GLY A 97 18.44 -14.32 -1.43
C GLY A 97 16.95 -14.60 -1.59
N LYS A 98 16.45 -15.77 -1.18
CA LYS A 98 15.01 -15.92 -0.93
C LYS A 98 14.60 -15.01 0.23
N VAL A 99 13.45 -14.37 0.11
CA VAL A 99 12.91 -13.52 1.16
C VAL A 99 11.65 -14.15 1.72
N SER A 100 11.62 -14.32 3.04
CA SER A 100 10.47 -14.88 3.74
C SER A 100 9.38 -13.82 3.85
N LEU A 101 8.36 -13.94 2.99
CA LEU A 101 7.23 -13.02 2.95
C LEU A 101 5.96 -13.75 3.40
N ASN A 102 5.08 -13.00 4.05
CA ASN A 102 3.72 -13.43 4.32
C ASN A 102 2.74 -12.56 3.52
N LEU A 103 2.01 -13.20 2.60
CA LEU A 103 1.01 -12.56 1.75
C LEU A 103 -0.39 -12.85 2.32
N CYS A 104 -1.05 -11.82 2.84
CA CYS A 104 -2.36 -11.94 3.46
C CYS A 104 -3.44 -11.26 2.60
N PRO A 105 -4.51 -11.96 2.18
CA PRO A 105 -5.61 -11.33 1.45
C PRO A 105 -6.44 -10.42 2.36
N LEU A 106 -6.76 -9.22 1.89
CA LEU A 106 -7.53 -8.22 2.64
C LEU A 106 -8.97 -8.16 2.13
N ARG A 107 -9.85 -8.99 2.71
CA ARG A 107 -11.26 -9.10 2.28
C ARG A 107 -12.22 -8.17 3.00
N ARG A 108 -11.97 -7.87 4.29
CA ARG A 108 -12.83 -7.01 5.12
C ARG A 108 -12.35 -5.56 5.04
N TRP A 109 -13.23 -4.58 5.18
CA TRP A 109 -12.89 -3.14 5.17
C TRP A 109 -12.18 -2.67 3.88
N LYS A 110 -12.77 -2.99 2.71
CA LYS A 110 -12.20 -2.62 1.40
C LYS A 110 -11.85 -1.13 1.27
N PRO A 111 -12.71 -0.17 1.64
CA PRO A 111 -12.39 1.26 1.45
C PRO A 111 -11.14 1.70 2.24
N TRP A 112 -11.00 1.18 3.46
CA TRP A 112 -9.83 1.44 4.30
C TRP A 112 -8.53 0.92 3.66
N TYR A 113 -8.54 -0.31 3.18
CA TYR A 113 -7.36 -0.90 2.55
C TYR A 113 -7.08 -0.34 1.15
N GLN A 114 -8.09 0.16 0.43
CA GLN A 114 -7.91 0.92 -0.81
C GLN A 114 -7.18 2.23 -0.54
N MET A 115 -7.61 3.00 0.46
CA MET A 115 -6.94 4.23 0.88
C MET A 115 -5.51 3.96 1.35
N ARG A 116 -5.31 2.87 2.11
CA ARG A 116 -3.97 2.47 2.55
C ARG A 116 -3.09 2.01 1.39
N ALA A 117 -3.63 1.29 0.41
CA ALA A 117 -2.91 0.92 -0.80
C ALA A 117 -2.49 2.16 -1.60
N ALA A 118 -3.36 3.17 -1.72
CA ALA A 118 -3.03 4.44 -2.37
C ALA A 118 -1.97 5.23 -1.58
N SER A 119 -1.99 5.14 -0.25
CA SER A 119 -0.97 5.74 0.62
C SER A 119 0.38 5.01 0.59
N HIS A 120 0.37 3.73 0.22
CA HIS A 120 1.53 2.87 -0.05
C HIS A 120 1.83 2.74 -1.56
N HIS A 121 1.30 3.65 -2.39
CA HIS A 121 1.58 3.63 -3.82
C HIS A 121 3.02 4.07 -4.08
N PRO A 122 3.75 3.48 -5.05
CA PRO A 122 5.12 3.90 -5.37
C PRO A 122 5.20 5.32 -5.93
N ASP A 123 4.21 5.74 -6.74
CA ASP A 123 4.09 7.11 -7.22
C ASP A 123 3.81 8.12 -6.08
N ILE A 124 4.65 9.15 -6.00
CA ILE A 124 4.52 10.25 -5.04
C ILE A 124 3.24 11.06 -5.24
N VAL A 125 2.79 11.26 -6.48
CA VAL A 125 1.59 12.04 -6.80
C VAL A 125 0.36 11.38 -6.20
N VAL A 126 0.26 10.05 -6.32
CA VAL A 126 -0.85 9.27 -5.74
C VAL A 126 -0.83 9.34 -4.21
N ARG A 127 0.35 9.23 -3.58
CA ARG A 127 0.48 9.35 -2.12
C ARG A 127 0.07 10.74 -1.62
N LEU A 128 0.55 11.80 -2.26
CA LEU A 128 0.22 13.18 -1.90
C LEU A 128 -1.26 13.46 -2.13
N GLY A 129 -1.82 13.05 -3.28
CA GLY A 129 -3.23 13.20 -3.60
C GLY A 129 -4.13 12.51 -2.57
N THR A 130 -3.78 11.30 -2.14
CA THR A 130 -4.52 10.57 -1.10
C THR A 130 -4.52 11.32 0.23
N ARG A 131 -3.36 11.82 0.67
CA ARG A 131 -3.21 12.58 1.93
C ARG A 131 -3.97 13.91 1.90
N LEU A 132 -3.85 14.65 0.80
CA LEU A 132 -4.57 15.91 0.61
C LEU A 132 -6.09 15.69 0.53
N GLY A 133 -6.53 14.64 -0.17
CA GLY A 133 -7.94 14.24 -0.21
C GLY A 133 -8.49 13.91 1.18
N ALA A 134 -7.75 13.13 1.98
CA ALA A 134 -8.13 12.82 3.35
C ALA A 134 -8.21 14.08 4.24
N LEU A 135 -7.25 14.99 4.13
CA LEU A 135 -7.29 16.29 4.83
C LEU A 135 -8.48 17.13 4.39
N GLY A 136 -8.79 17.19 3.10
CA GLY A 136 -9.94 17.90 2.56
C GLY A 136 -11.27 17.37 3.12
N VAL A 137 -11.44 16.04 3.15
CA VAL A 137 -12.63 15.40 3.76
C VAL A 137 -12.74 15.75 5.24
N TRP A 138 -11.64 15.68 5.98
CA TRP A 138 -11.64 16.00 7.40
C TRP A 138 -12.01 17.47 7.68
N LEU A 139 -11.41 18.41 6.94
CA LEU A 139 -11.73 19.84 7.05
C LEU A 139 -13.18 20.14 6.62
N GLY A 140 -13.69 19.44 5.60
CA GLY A 140 -15.08 19.55 5.17
C GLY A 140 -16.06 19.11 6.26
N LEU A 141 -15.77 18.00 6.97
CA LEU A 141 -16.57 17.55 8.11
C LEU A 141 -16.50 18.52 9.29
N LEU A 142 -15.32 19.07 9.57
CA LEU A 142 -15.15 20.09 10.61
C LEU A 142 -16.00 21.33 10.29
N GLY A 143 -15.90 21.88 9.08
CA GLY A 143 -16.68 23.04 8.66
C GLY A 143 -18.19 22.77 8.67
N SER A 144 -18.62 21.59 8.19
CA SER A 144 -20.03 21.18 8.22
C SER A 144 -20.57 21.05 9.64
N GLY A 145 -19.78 20.46 10.55
CA GLY A 145 -20.14 20.34 11.96
C GLY A 145 -20.29 21.70 12.64
N LEU A 146 -19.36 22.63 12.40
CA LEU A 146 -19.44 24.01 12.91
C LEU A 146 -20.66 24.77 12.34
N GLY A 147 -20.95 24.59 11.04
CA GLY A 147 -22.14 25.17 10.42
C GLY A 147 -23.45 24.58 10.96
N PHE A 148 -23.50 23.29 11.24
CA PHE A 148 -24.68 22.67 11.84
C PHE A 148 -24.91 23.17 13.28
N LEU A 149 -23.83 23.32 14.06
CA LEU A 149 -23.89 23.89 15.41
C LEU A 149 -24.31 25.36 15.44
N SER A 150 -24.15 26.11 14.36
CA SER A 150 -24.59 27.50 14.29
C SER A 150 -26.08 27.63 13.96
N LEU A 151 -26.62 26.72 13.14
CA LEU A 151 -28.03 26.68 12.75
C LEU A 151 -28.94 26.18 13.88
N PHE A 152 -28.49 25.16 14.60
CA PHE A 152 -29.20 24.65 15.76
C PHE A 152 -28.64 25.33 16.99
N GLN A 153 -29.40 26.23 17.61
CA GLN A 153 -29.10 26.81 18.91
C GLN A 153 -29.84 26.05 20.01
N PRO A 154 -29.40 24.83 20.40
CA PRO A 154 -29.95 24.19 21.57
C PRO A 154 -29.70 25.10 22.79
N GLN A 155 -30.72 25.29 23.61
CA GLN A 155 -30.61 26.10 24.81
C GLN A 155 -30.03 25.27 25.97
N GLY A 156 -29.28 25.92 26.86
CA GLY A 156 -28.75 25.31 28.09
C GLY A 156 -27.66 24.25 27.87
N CYS A 157 -27.61 23.24 28.76
CA CYS A 157 -26.59 22.19 28.76
C CYS A 157 -26.55 21.35 27.47
N ALA A 158 -27.65 21.27 26.73
CA ALA A 158 -27.73 20.52 25.48
C ALA A 158 -26.72 21.03 24.43
N ARG A 159 -26.40 22.33 24.42
CA ARG A 159 -25.41 22.90 23.50
C ARG A 159 -24.01 22.35 23.70
N LEU A 160 -23.58 22.25 24.96
CA LEU A 160 -22.26 21.73 25.31
C LEU A 160 -22.16 20.25 24.96
N VAL A 161 -23.22 19.48 25.22
CA VAL A 161 -23.27 18.05 24.89
C VAL A 161 -23.20 17.84 23.37
N VAL A 162 -24.01 18.54 22.59
CA VAL A 162 -24.01 18.41 21.12
C VAL A 162 -22.66 18.85 20.54
N ALA A 163 -22.11 19.97 21.00
CA ALA A 163 -20.79 20.44 20.56
C ALA A 163 -19.67 19.44 20.91
N ALA A 164 -19.71 18.85 22.11
CA ALA A 164 -18.74 17.84 22.53
C ALA A 164 -18.83 16.57 21.67
N ILE A 165 -20.05 16.09 21.36
CA ILE A 165 -20.26 14.91 20.51
C ILE A 165 -19.76 15.16 19.09
N VAL A 166 -20.13 16.30 18.48
CA VAL A 166 -19.69 16.66 17.12
C VAL A 166 -18.16 16.82 17.09
N GLY A 167 -17.58 17.50 18.08
CA GLY A 167 -16.14 17.66 18.20
C GLY A 167 -15.42 16.31 18.32
N LEU A 168 -15.91 15.42 19.19
CA LEU A 168 -15.34 14.08 19.36
C LEU A 168 -15.43 13.25 18.07
N LEU A 169 -16.55 13.28 17.37
CA LEU A 169 -16.71 12.59 16.08
C LEU A 169 -15.71 13.09 15.04
N VAL A 170 -15.52 14.41 14.92
CA VAL A 170 -14.54 15.00 13.99
C VAL A 170 -13.11 14.58 14.35
N ILE A 171 -12.77 14.53 15.64
CA ILE A 171 -11.46 14.06 16.11
C ILE A 171 -11.25 12.58 15.77
N ILE A 172 -12.25 11.72 16.04
CA ILE A 172 -12.18 10.28 15.75
C ILE A 172 -12.02 10.05 14.25
N VAL A 173 -12.84 10.71 13.42
CA VAL A 173 -12.74 10.58 11.95
C VAL A 173 -11.38 11.08 11.46
N GLY A 174 -10.89 12.21 11.97
CA GLY A 174 -9.55 12.71 11.66
C GLY A 174 -8.46 11.71 12.01
N ALA A 175 -8.49 11.14 13.21
CA ALA A 175 -7.52 10.13 13.66
C ALA A 175 -7.55 8.88 12.77
N VAL A 176 -8.74 8.41 12.39
CA VAL A 176 -8.92 7.30 11.46
C VAL A 176 -8.32 7.64 10.09
N LEU A 177 -8.65 8.79 9.50
CA LEU A 177 -8.09 9.21 8.20
C LEU A 177 -6.57 9.30 8.23
N ILE A 178 -5.99 9.90 9.28
CA ILE A 178 -4.54 10.01 9.46
C ILE A 178 -3.90 8.62 9.57
N ALA A 179 -4.48 7.71 10.37
CA ALA A 179 -3.97 6.36 10.53
C ALA A 179 -3.99 5.56 9.22
N GLY A 180 -5.01 5.77 8.36
CA GLY A 180 -5.10 5.10 7.07
C GLY A 180 -4.17 5.70 6.01
N CYS A 181 -3.79 6.96 6.16
CA CYS A 181 -2.85 7.68 5.27
C CYS A 181 -1.38 7.57 5.69
N ARG A 182 -1.10 6.87 6.79
CA ARG A 182 0.26 6.63 7.27
C ARG A 182 1.04 5.90 6.19
N GLY A 183 2.17 6.46 5.78
CA GLY A 183 3.04 5.85 4.78
C GLY A 183 3.62 4.52 5.28
N ALA A 184 4.16 3.73 4.35
CA ALA A 184 4.98 2.59 4.73
C ALA A 184 6.17 3.09 5.56
N ASN A 185 6.56 2.34 6.58
CA ASN A 185 7.80 2.60 7.32
C ASN A 185 8.98 2.21 6.44
N THR A 186 9.28 3.03 5.43
CA THR A 186 10.55 2.98 4.72
C THR A 186 11.65 3.30 5.73
N SER A 187 12.81 2.62 5.66
CA SER A 187 13.95 3.06 6.47
C SER A 187 14.21 4.53 6.17
N PRO A 188 14.62 5.34 7.17
CA PRO A 188 15.26 6.60 6.86
C PRO A 188 16.44 6.29 5.93
N GLU A 189 16.62 7.14 4.91
CA GLU A 189 17.77 7.12 4.00
C GLU A 189 19.07 6.94 4.81
N GLU A 190 19.56 5.71 4.92
CA GLU A 190 20.94 5.47 5.27
C GLU A 190 21.72 5.42 3.96
N GLN A 191 22.31 6.58 3.68
CA GLN A 191 23.64 6.74 3.08
C GLN A 191 23.78 6.20 1.65
N HIS A 192 23.33 7.00 0.68
CA HIS A 192 24.09 7.12 -0.56
C HIS A 192 25.43 7.83 -0.23
N GLY A 193 26.41 7.03 0.19
CA GLY A 193 27.83 7.34 0.13
C GLY A 193 28.44 6.77 -1.14
#